data_AF-A0A6A5E3M7-F1
#
_entry.id   AF-A0A6A5E3M7-F1
#
_cell.length_a   1.000
_cell.length_b   1.000
_cell.length_c   1.000
_cell.angle_alpha   90.00
_cell.angle_beta   90.00
_cell.angle_gamma   90.00
#
_symmetry.space_group_name_H-M   'P 1'
#
loop_
_entity.id
_entity.type
_entity.pdbx_description
1 polymer ?
#
loop_
_entity_poly.entity_id
_entity_poly.type
_entity_poly.pdbx_seq_one_letter_code
_entity_poly.pdbx_strand_id
1 'polypeptide(L)'
;MDGGGRNKDVQAELDSVEAELELVELQIAELLQKQAELTSRKDALLQRLEEACDAAQPSSSSSSSSSKSSGAHPAMSKQEMQLYDGTDFPWSKEVEQHLKDSFQLSTFRPLQLRAINLTMSGKDLYLVMPTGRGKSLCYQLPAVCSKGTLRHKYTVLDLNWVDLRPVLQSKINERVNKVC
;
A
#
# COMPACT_ATOMS: atom_id res chain seq x y z
N MET A 1 -37.97 49.46 9.50
CA MET A 1 -36.68 49.26 10.18
C MET A 1 -36.69 47.84 10.73
N ASP A 2 -36.11 46.86 10.02
CA ASP A 2 -36.14 45.44 10.43
C ASP A 2 -34.89 44.66 9.94
N GLY A 3 -33.76 45.37 9.76
CA GLY A 3 -32.49 44.76 9.32
C GLY A 3 -31.55 44.38 10.48
N GLY A 4 -31.79 44.92 11.68
CA GLY A 4 -30.89 44.74 12.84
C GLY A 4 -31.14 43.47 13.65
N GLY A 5 -32.32 42.84 13.54
CA GLY A 5 -32.62 41.56 14.20
C GLY A 5 -31.93 40.39 13.49
N ARG A 6 -32.13 40.30 12.16
CA ARG A 6 -31.54 39.25 11.31
C ARG A 6 -30.02 39.15 11.41
N ASN A 7 -29.31 40.26 11.47
CA ASN A 7 -27.84 40.23 11.63
C ASN A 7 -27.40 39.73 13.01
N LYS A 8 -28.20 39.91 14.07
CA LYS A 8 -27.90 39.37 15.40
C LYS A 8 -28.17 37.88 15.47
N ASP A 9 -29.20 37.40 14.79
CA ASP A 9 -29.51 35.97 14.69
C ASP A 9 -28.39 35.25 13.91
N VAL A 10 -27.96 35.81 12.77
CA VAL A 10 -26.83 35.28 12.00
C VAL A 10 -25.52 35.32 12.80
N GLN A 11 -25.30 36.37 13.60
CA GLN A 11 -24.12 36.44 14.46
C GLN A 11 -24.16 35.37 15.56
N ALA A 12 -25.32 35.13 16.19
CA ALA A 12 -25.46 34.11 17.21
C ALA A 12 -25.28 32.69 16.64
N GLU A 13 -25.77 32.43 15.41
CA GLU A 13 -25.49 31.17 14.71
C GLU A 13 -24.00 31.02 14.37
N LEU A 14 -23.35 32.10 13.94
CA LEU A 14 -21.91 32.10 13.65
C LEU A 14 -21.09 31.77 14.92
N ASP A 15 -21.41 32.43 16.03
CA ASP A 15 -20.74 32.20 17.31
C ASP A 15 -20.96 30.74 17.80
N SER A 16 -22.14 30.17 17.54
CA SER A 16 -22.44 28.76 17.85
C SER A 16 -21.62 27.80 16.98
N VAL A 17 -21.51 28.07 15.68
CA VAL A 17 -20.72 27.24 14.75
C VAL A 17 -19.23 27.33 15.07
N GLU A 18 -18.74 28.51 15.45
CA GLU A 18 -17.34 28.71 15.85
C GLU A 18 -17.01 27.90 17.11
N ALA A 19 -17.90 27.90 18.12
CA ALA A 19 -17.73 27.07 19.32
C ALA A 19 -17.76 25.56 19.03
N GLU A 20 -18.62 25.09 18.13
CA GLU A 20 -18.62 23.69 17.70
C GLU A 20 -17.33 23.32 16.97
N LEU A 21 -16.82 24.23 16.13
CA LEU A 21 -15.59 24.02 15.38
C LEU A 21 -14.38 23.95 16.31
N GLU A 22 -14.30 24.80 17.34
CA GLU A 22 -13.27 24.71 18.39
C GLU A 22 -13.28 23.35 19.09
N LEU A 23 -14.46 22.79 19.39
CA LEU A 23 -14.58 21.48 20.02
C LEU A 23 -14.07 20.36 19.10
N VAL A 24 -14.38 20.43 17.80
CA VAL A 24 -13.90 19.48 16.80
C VAL A 24 -12.39 19.57 16.66
N GLU A 25 -11.81 20.77 16.65
CA GLU A 25 -10.35 20.97 16.59
C GLU A 25 -9.64 20.35 17.80
N LEU A 26 -10.21 20.51 19.01
CA LEU A 26 -9.70 19.85 20.21
C LEU A 26 -9.74 18.32 20.08
N GLN A 27 -10.82 17.76 19.53
CA GLN A 27 -10.94 16.32 19.34
C GLN A 27 -9.98 15.77 18.28
N ILE A 28 -9.72 16.53 17.21
CA ILE A 28 -8.69 16.20 16.23
C ILE A 28 -7.31 16.18 16.90
N ALA A 29 -7.01 17.17 17.74
CA ALA A 29 -5.74 17.22 18.47
C ALA A 29 -5.56 16.00 19.39
N GLU A 30 -6.61 15.59 20.11
CA GLU A 30 -6.59 14.38 20.95
C GLU A 30 -6.34 13.12 20.11
N LEU A 31 -7.03 12.98 18.97
CA LEU A 31 -6.86 11.83 18.08
C LEU A 31 -5.45 11.79 17.47
N LEU A 32 -4.87 12.94 17.13
CA LEU A 32 -3.49 13.03 16.64
C LEU A 32 -2.47 12.64 17.72
N GLN A 33 -2.69 13.06 18.97
CA GLN A 33 -1.86 12.62 20.10
C GLN A 33 -1.92 11.10 20.29
N LYS A 34 -3.14 10.53 20.23
CA LYS A 34 -3.33 9.08 20.32
C LYS A 34 -2.69 8.33 19.15
N GLN A 35 -2.75 8.90 17.94
CA GLN A 35 -2.06 8.35 16.77
C GLN A 35 -0.54 8.33 16.96
N ALA A 36 0.04 9.40 17.52
CA ALA A 36 1.47 9.47 17.83
C ALA A 36 1.88 8.42 18.87
N GLU A 37 1.09 8.25 19.95
CA GLU A 37 1.32 7.23 20.98
C GLU A 37 1.30 5.81 20.38
N LEU A 38 0.25 5.48 19.61
CA LEU A 38 0.11 4.18 18.98
C LEU A 38 1.23 3.91 17.96
N THR A 39 1.68 4.94 17.25
CA THR A 39 2.81 4.82 16.30
C THR A 39 4.10 4.54 17.04
N SER A 40 4.40 5.27 18.11
CA SER A 40 5.58 5.02 18.95
C SER A 40 5.57 3.60 19.54
N ARG A 41 4.41 3.15 20.04
CA ARG A 41 4.24 1.78 20.56
C ARG A 41 4.45 0.73 19.48
N LYS A 42 3.94 0.96 18.26
CA LYS A 42 4.15 0.08 17.11
C LYS A 42 5.65 -0.02 16.79
N ASP A 43 6.35 1.11 16.74
CA ASP A 43 7.78 1.15 16.41
C ASP A 43 8.63 0.44 17.47
N ALA A 44 8.31 0.60 18.76
CA ALA A 44 8.95 -0.13 19.85
C ALA A 44 8.74 -1.66 19.77
N LEU A 45 7.55 -2.10 19.36
CA LEU A 45 7.27 -3.53 19.14
C LEU A 45 8.04 -4.09 17.94
N LEU A 46 8.15 -3.33 16.86
CA LEU A 46 8.95 -3.71 15.69
C LEU A 46 10.43 -3.85 16.07
N GLN A 47 10.96 -2.93 16.88
CA GLN A 47 12.35 -3.01 17.35
C GLN A 47 12.58 -4.27 18.19
N ARG A 48 11.66 -4.61 19.10
CA ARG A 48 11.77 -5.86 19.91
C ARG A 48 11.73 -7.13 19.06
N LEU A 49 10.97 -7.12 17.96
CA LEU A 49 10.93 -8.25 17.03
C LEU A 49 12.27 -8.41 16.28
N GLU A 50 12.90 -7.29 15.90
CA GLU A 50 14.22 -7.31 15.26
C GLU A 50 15.30 -7.84 16.21
N GLU A 51 15.33 -7.34 17.45
CA GLU A 51 16.29 -7.77 18.49
C GLU A 51 16.14 -9.26 18.85
N ALA A 52 14.93 -9.80 18.82
CA ALA A 52 14.68 -11.23 19.05
C ALA A 52 15.20 -12.13 17.91
N CYS A 53 15.41 -11.57 16.71
CA CYS A 53 15.95 -12.29 15.56
C CYS A 53 17.49 -12.38 15.62
N ASP A 54 18.17 -11.34 16.11
CA ASP A 54 19.64 -11.30 16.25
C ASP A 54 20.18 -12.15 17.41
N ALA A 55 19.38 -12.41 18.45
CA ALA A 55 19.81 -13.17 19.63
C ALA A 55 19.92 -14.70 19.40
N ALA A 56 19.58 -15.20 18.21
CA ALA A 56 19.48 -16.63 17.92
C ALA A 56 20.62 -17.18 17.03
N GLN A 57 21.90 -16.99 17.39
CA GLN A 57 23.01 -17.89 16.97
C GLN A 57 24.18 -17.86 17.98
N PRO A 58 24.75 -19.04 18.33
CA PRO A 58 26.11 -19.32 17.88
C PRO A 58 26.32 -20.71 17.24
N SER A 59 27.21 -20.71 16.24
CA SER A 59 28.10 -21.78 15.74
C SER A 59 27.56 -23.05 15.04
N SER A 60 27.78 -23.06 13.71
CA SER A 60 28.57 -24.03 12.92
C SER A 60 28.01 -25.40 12.48
N SER A 61 28.18 -25.60 11.16
CA SER A 61 28.64 -26.80 10.42
C SER A 61 27.64 -27.59 9.55
N SER A 62 28.14 -27.83 8.34
CA SER A 62 27.64 -28.53 7.14
C SER A 62 26.88 -29.85 7.34
N SER A 63 25.85 -30.09 6.52
CA SER A 63 25.82 -31.17 5.50
C SER A 63 24.46 -31.30 4.81
N SER A 64 24.51 -31.80 3.59
CA SER A 64 23.42 -32.15 2.67
C SER A 64 22.30 -33.01 3.26
N SER A 65 21.04 -32.75 2.88
CA SER A 65 20.13 -33.73 2.25
C SER A 65 18.67 -33.23 2.24
N SER A 66 17.94 -33.70 1.22
CA SER A 66 16.54 -33.50 0.92
C SER A 66 15.57 -33.92 2.03
N SER A 67 14.55 -33.10 2.34
CA SER A 67 13.14 -33.53 2.50
C SER A 67 12.21 -32.37 2.88
N LYS A 68 10.95 -32.50 2.43
CA LYS A 68 9.78 -31.62 2.60
C LYS A 68 9.50 -31.20 4.05
N SER A 69 9.11 -29.94 4.28
CA SER A 69 7.78 -29.51 4.79
C SER A 69 7.82 -28.12 5.44
N SER A 70 6.82 -27.31 5.06
CA SER A 70 6.16 -26.24 5.85
C SER A 70 6.99 -25.24 6.67
N GLY A 71 6.91 -23.96 6.27
CA GLY A 71 6.70 -22.89 7.24
C GLY A 71 7.81 -21.87 7.48
N ALA A 72 8.72 -21.65 6.54
CA ALA A 72 9.54 -20.44 6.49
C ALA A 72 9.94 -20.19 5.04
N HIS A 73 9.40 -19.13 4.42
CA HIS A 73 9.96 -18.67 3.16
C HIS A 73 11.36 -18.11 3.48
N PRO A 74 12.45 -18.65 2.90
CA PRO A 74 13.76 -18.06 3.07
C PRO A 74 13.72 -16.61 2.57
N ALA A 75 14.19 -15.68 3.40
CA ALA A 75 14.37 -14.30 3.00
C ALA A 75 15.33 -14.28 1.79
N MET A 76 14.86 -13.75 0.65
CA MET A 76 15.68 -13.66 -0.57
C MET A 76 16.92 -12.80 -0.33
N SER A 77 18.04 -13.22 -0.91
CA SER A 77 19.28 -12.42 -0.83
C SER A 77 19.14 -11.10 -1.60
N LYS A 78 19.95 -10.11 -1.22
CA LYS A 78 19.99 -8.81 -1.92
C LYS A 78 20.34 -8.97 -3.41
N GLN A 79 21.20 -9.93 -3.74
CA GLN A 79 21.61 -10.23 -5.12
C GLN A 79 20.46 -10.85 -5.93
N GLU A 80 19.70 -11.76 -5.32
CA GLU A 80 18.51 -12.33 -5.97
C GLU A 80 17.45 -11.25 -6.23
N MET A 81 17.31 -10.29 -5.32
CA MET A 81 16.35 -9.20 -5.48
C MET A 81 16.71 -8.24 -6.63
N GLN A 82 17.99 -8.07 -6.96
CA GLN A 82 18.45 -7.24 -8.08
C GLN A 82 18.09 -7.84 -9.45
N LEU A 83 17.93 -9.16 -9.55
CA LEU A 83 17.50 -9.82 -10.79
C LEU A 83 16.14 -9.29 -11.28
N TYR A 84 15.28 -8.84 -10.36
CA TYR A 84 13.94 -8.37 -10.68
C TYR A 84 13.90 -6.90 -11.13
N ASP A 85 15.03 -6.19 -11.15
CA ASP A 85 15.10 -4.83 -11.70
C ASP A 85 15.12 -4.78 -13.23
N GLY A 86 15.29 -5.94 -13.90
CA GLY A 86 15.40 -6.07 -15.34
C GLY A 86 14.08 -6.06 -16.12
N THR A 87 14.21 -6.03 -17.45
CA THR A 87 13.12 -6.12 -18.44
C THR A 87 13.24 -7.37 -19.32
N ASP A 88 13.96 -8.38 -18.85
CA ASP A 88 14.26 -9.65 -19.52
C ASP A 88 13.28 -10.77 -19.12
N PHE A 89 12.03 -10.41 -18.78
CA PHE A 89 11.00 -11.37 -18.41
C PHE A 89 10.01 -11.62 -19.57
N PRO A 90 9.36 -12.80 -19.62
CA PRO A 90 8.38 -13.11 -20.66
C PRO A 90 7.20 -12.12 -20.75
N TRP A 91 6.85 -11.48 -19.63
CA TRP A 91 5.77 -10.49 -19.54
C TRP A 91 6.24 -9.04 -19.75
N SER A 92 7.53 -8.76 -19.89
CA SER A 92 8.06 -7.38 -19.91
C SER A 92 7.43 -6.52 -21.02
N LYS A 93 7.23 -7.10 -22.23
CA LYS A 93 6.59 -6.39 -23.34
C LYS A 93 5.13 -6.02 -23.05
N GLU A 94 4.37 -6.95 -22.46
CA GLU A 94 2.96 -6.73 -22.10
C GLU A 94 2.82 -5.71 -20.97
N VAL A 95 3.71 -5.80 -19.97
CA VAL A 95 3.82 -4.86 -18.85
C VAL A 95 4.09 -3.43 -19.35
N GLU A 96 5.05 -3.24 -20.26
CA GLU A 96 5.34 -1.94 -20.85
C GLU A 96 4.20 -1.42 -21.72
N GLN A 97 3.53 -2.30 -22.46
CA GLN A 97 2.39 -1.92 -23.27
C GLN A 97 1.24 -1.40 -22.40
N HIS A 98 0.85 -2.14 -21.36
CA HIS A 98 -0.21 -1.71 -20.46
C HIS A 98 0.16 -0.46 -19.66
N LEU A 99 1.44 -0.29 -19.31
CA LEU A 99 1.91 0.93 -18.65
C LEU A 99 1.60 2.18 -19.49
N LYS A 100 1.85 2.10 -20.81
CA LYS A 100 1.59 3.21 -21.75
C LYS A 100 0.11 3.32 -22.08
N ASP A 101 -0.51 2.24 -22.51
CA ASP A 101 -1.85 2.28 -23.08
C ASP A 101 -2.93 2.45 -22.01
N SER A 102 -2.80 1.76 -20.88
CA SER A 102 -3.83 1.71 -19.83
C SER A 102 -3.59 2.70 -18.69
N PHE A 103 -2.33 3.00 -18.38
CA PHE A 103 -1.96 3.90 -17.28
C PHE A 103 -1.37 5.24 -17.75
N GLN A 104 -1.13 5.40 -19.06
CA GLN A 104 -0.58 6.63 -19.65
C GLN A 104 0.74 7.08 -19.00
N LEU A 105 1.57 6.11 -18.60
CA LEU A 105 2.89 6.33 -18.02
C LEU A 105 3.99 5.88 -19.00
N SER A 106 5.09 6.63 -19.06
CA SER A 106 6.22 6.33 -19.95
C SER A 106 7.32 5.51 -19.27
N THR A 107 7.48 5.65 -17.95
CA THR A 107 8.56 5.01 -17.17
C THR A 107 8.08 4.55 -15.80
N PHE A 108 8.74 3.52 -15.27
CA PHE A 108 8.55 3.08 -13.89
C PHE A 108 9.31 3.97 -12.92
N ARG A 109 8.70 4.26 -11.77
CA ARG A 109 9.40 4.83 -10.61
C ARG A 109 10.25 3.75 -9.92
N PRO A 110 11.24 4.13 -9.10
CA PRO A 110 12.05 3.17 -8.35
C PRO A 110 11.18 2.16 -7.60
N LEU A 111 11.65 0.90 -7.59
CA LEU A 111 11.00 -0.27 -6.96
C LEU A 111 9.72 -0.79 -7.65
N GLN A 112 9.06 0.00 -8.53
CA GLN A 112 7.81 -0.44 -9.14
C GLN A 112 8.01 -1.66 -10.05
N LEU A 113 8.96 -1.59 -10.98
CA LEU A 113 9.25 -2.67 -11.91
C LEU A 113 9.63 -3.96 -11.17
N ARG A 114 10.47 -3.84 -10.13
CA ARG A 114 10.84 -4.95 -9.25
C ARG A 114 9.63 -5.61 -8.60
N ALA A 115 8.74 -4.82 -8.00
CA ALA A 115 7.54 -5.33 -7.35
C ALA A 115 6.61 -6.03 -8.35
N ILE A 116 6.47 -5.48 -9.55
CA ILE A 116 5.69 -6.07 -10.65
C ILE A 116 6.30 -7.40 -11.09
N ASN A 117 7.61 -7.46 -11.32
CA ASN A 117 8.28 -8.69 -11.76
C ASN A 117 8.21 -9.79 -10.70
N LEU A 118 8.39 -9.44 -9.41
CA LEU A 118 8.21 -10.39 -8.30
C LEU A 118 6.79 -10.94 -8.26
N THR A 119 5.80 -10.07 -8.42
CA THR A 119 4.39 -10.42 -8.46
C THR A 119 4.08 -11.37 -9.62
N MET A 120 4.52 -11.02 -10.83
CA MET A 120 4.31 -11.81 -12.05
C MET A 120 5.03 -13.16 -12.00
N SER A 121 6.11 -13.24 -11.21
CA SER A 121 6.85 -14.48 -10.93
C SER A 121 6.22 -15.35 -9.83
N GLY A 122 5.09 -14.92 -9.25
CA GLY A 122 4.39 -15.65 -8.20
C GLY A 122 5.10 -15.63 -6.83
N LYS A 123 5.94 -14.61 -6.57
CA LYS A 123 6.59 -14.44 -5.27
C LYS A 123 5.75 -13.53 -4.36
N ASP A 124 5.59 -13.94 -3.10
CA ASP A 124 4.99 -13.09 -2.08
C ASP A 124 5.94 -11.92 -1.74
N LEU A 125 5.38 -10.72 -1.62
CA LEU A 125 6.16 -9.52 -1.33
C LEU A 125 5.41 -8.57 -0.40
N TYR A 126 6.17 -7.91 0.48
CA TYR A 126 5.70 -6.81 1.30
C TYR A 126 6.22 -5.49 0.70
N LEU A 127 5.30 -4.67 0.20
CA LEU A 127 5.65 -3.41 -0.47
C LEU A 127 5.43 -2.22 0.46
N VAL A 128 6.52 -1.66 0.98
CA VAL A 128 6.50 -0.44 1.79
C VAL A 128 6.98 0.72 0.93
N MET A 129 6.08 1.64 0.59
CA MET A 129 6.43 2.90 -0.09
C MET A 129 5.61 4.05 0.53
N PRO A 130 6.11 5.30 0.54
CA PRO A 130 5.32 6.44 0.99
C PRO A 130 4.11 6.71 0.06
N THR A 131 3.13 7.46 0.55
CA THR A 131 1.94 7.87 -0.21
C THR A 131 2.34 8.66 -1.48
N GLY A 132 1.54 8.57 -2.55
CA GLY A 132 1.83 9.24 -3.82
C GLY A 132 2.97 8.64 -4.67
N ARG A 133 3.63 7.55 -4.24
CA ARG A 133 4.68 6.88 -5.04
C ARG A 133 4.20 5.76 -5.95
N GLY A 134 2.89 5.63 -6.14
CA GLY A 134 2.32 4.67 -7.09
C GLY A 134 2.43 3.21 -6.63
N LYS A 135 2.17 2.94 -5.34
CA LYS A 135 1.92 1.57 -4.83
C LYS A 135 0.80 0.87 -5.59
N SER A 136 -0.23 1.65 -5.94
CA SER A 136 -1.37 1.25 -6.76
C SER A 136 -0.97 0.52 -8.05
N LEU A 137 -0.04 1.10 -8.79
CA LEU A 137 0.43 0.55 -10.06
C LEU A 137 1.02 -0.87 -9.89
N CYS A 138 1.69 -1.14 -8.76
CA CYS A 138 2.42 -2.38 -8.54
C CYS A 138 1.52 -3.62 -8.41
N TYR A 139 0.24 -3.46 -8.07
CA TYR A 139 -0.74 -4.55 -8.08
C TYR A 139 -1.74 -4.42 -9.23
N GLN A 140 -2.06 -3.20 -9.67
CA GLN A 140 -3.00 -3.00 -10.77
C GLN A 140 -2.44 -3.48 -12.10
N LEU A 141 -1.17 -3.18 -12.40
CA LEU A 141 -0.56 -3.54 -13.68
C LEU A 141 -0.47 -5.08 -13.85
N PRO A 142 0.03 -5.86 -12.87
CA PRO A 142 0.00 -7.33 -12.95
C PRO A 142 -1.42 -7.90 -13.11
N ALA A 143 -2.43 -7.27 -12.49
CA ALA A 143 -3.82 -7.71 -12.59
C ALA A 143 -4.42 -7.50 -13.98
N VAL A 144 -3.90 -6.55 -14.76
CA VAL A 144 -4.32 -6.32 -16.15
C VAL A 144 -3.55 -7.26 -17.10
N CYS A 145 -2.26 -7.50 -16.87
CA CYS A 145 -1.45 -8.42 -17.68
C CYS A 145 -1.82 -9.89 -17.45
N SER A 146 -2.15 -10.29 -16.21
CA SER A 146 -2.57 -11.65 -15.92
C SER A 146 -4.01 -11.85 -16.36
N LYS A 147 -4.23 -12.62 -17.44
CA LYS A 147 -5.56 -13.08 -17.90
C LYS A 147 -6.25 -13.98 -16.86
N GLY A 148 -6.68 -13.40 -15.74
CA GLY A 148 -7.61 -13.99 -14.77
C GLY A 148 -7.03 -14.90 -13.68
N THR A 149 -5.70 -15.05 -13.52
CA THR A 149 -5.13 -15.96 -12.50
C THR A 149 -4.02 -15.31 -11.67
N LEU A 150 -4.32 -14.27 -10.91
CA LEU A 150 -3.47 -13.88 -9.77
C LEU A 150 -3.77 -14.84 -8.61
N ARG A 151 -2.97 -15.90 -8.48
CA ARG A 151 -3.13 -16.96 -7.45
C ARG A 151 -2.50 -16.63 -6.09
N HIS A 152 -1.82 -15.49 -5.93
CA HIS A 152 -1.02 -15.17 -4.74
C HIS A 152 -1.62 -14.02 -3.92
N LYS A 153 -1.41 -14.08 -2.60
CA LYS A 153 -2.00 -13.16 -1.62
C LYS A 153 -1.16 -11.90 -1.51
N TYR A 154 -1.64 -10.82 -2.10
CA TYR A 154 -1.09 -9.49 -1.83
C TYR A 154 -1.37 -9.10 -0.38
N THR A 155 -0.32 -8.97 0.44
CA THR A 155 -0.43 -8.24 1.71
C THR A 155 0.05 -6.83 1.47
N VAL A 156 -0.83 -6.00 0.89
CA VAL A 156 -0.56 -4.57 0.76
C VAL A 156 -0.73 -3.97 2.15
N LEU A 157 0.40 -3.62 2.80
CA LEU A 157 0.40 -2.74 3.95
C LEU A 157 0.16 -1.32 3.43
N ASP A 158 -1.05 -1.05 2.95
CA ASP A 158 -1.48 0.31 2.68
C ASP A 158 -1.85 0.94 4.02
N LEU A 159 -1.01 1.86 4.49
CA LEU A 159 -1.26 2.59 5.73
C LEU A 159 -2.44 3.57 5.61
N ASN A 160 -3.12 3.68 4.47
CA ASN A 160 -4.38 4.42 4.35
C ASN A 160 -5.31 3.85 3.27
N TRP A 161 -6.37 3.18 3.70
CA TRP A 161 -7.43 2.53 2.90
C TRP A 161 -8.40 3.50 2.20
N VAL A 162 -8.22 4.81 2.35
CA VAL A 162 -9.21 5.84 1.97
C VAL A 162 -9.23 6.14 0.46
N ASP A 163 -8.14 5.92 -0.27
CA ASP A 163 -8.03 6.31 -1.68
C ASP A 163 -8.48 5.24 -2.69
N LEU A 164 -8.78 4.01 -2.24
CA LEU A 164 -8.99 2.87 -3.15
C LEU A 164 -10.44 2.65 -3.59
N ARG A 165 -11.43 3.15 -2.82
CA ARG A 165 -12.86 2.93 -3.11
C ARG A 165 -13.33 3.53 -4.44
N PRO A 166 -12.99 4.77 -4.81
CA PRO A 166 -13.54 5.37 -6.03
C PRO A 166 -13.03 4.71 -7.31
N VAL A 167 -11.76 4.28 -7.31
CA VAL A 167 -11.09 3.76 -8.52
C VAL A 167 -11.47 2.31 -8.79
N LEU A 168 -11.62 1.48 -7.75
CA LEU A 168 -12.09 0.09 -7.92
C LEU A 168 -13.58 0.04 -8.31
N GLN A 169 -14.43 0.88 -7.71
CA GLN A 169 -15.87 0.86 -8.00
C GLN A 169 -16.17 1.27 -9.45
N SER A 170 -15.44 2.26 -9.98
CA SER A 170 -15.62 2.75 -11.34
C SER A 170 -15.26 1.70 -12.41
N LYS A 171 -14.11 1.01 -12.25
CA LYS A 171 -13.65 -0.01 -13.22
C LYS A 171 -14.42 -1.34 -13.12
N ILE A 172 -14.98 -1.68 -11.95
CA ILE A 172 -15.87 -2.84 -11.80
C ILE A 172 -17.21 -2.57 -12.52
N ASN A 173 -17.79 -1.37 -12.35
CA ASN A 173 -19.04 -1.00 -13.03
C ASN A 173 -18.87 -0.92 -14.55
N GLU A 174 -17.72 -0.45 -15.06
CA GLU A 174 -17.43 -0.39 -16.49
C GLU A 174 -17.34 -1.79 -17.14
N ARG A 175 -16.89 -2.80 -16.39
CA ARG A 175 -16.85 -4.20 -16.85
C ARG A 175 -18.20 -4.91 -16.75
N VAL A 176 -19.02 -4.59 -15.74
CA VAL A 176 -20.37 -5.17 -15.61
C VAL A 176 -21.29 -4.69 -16.73
N ASN A 177 -21.17 -3.43 -17.17
CA ASN A 177 -21.99 -2.86 -18.24
C ASN A 177 -21.56 -3.26 -19.67
N LYS A 178 -20.43 -3.95 -19.84
CA LYS A 178 -19.93 -4.40 -21.15
C LYS A 178 -20.24 -5.89 -21.42
N VAL A 179 -20.89 -6.56 -20.46
CA VAL A 179 -21.24 -7.99 -20.49
C VAL A 179 -22.77 -8.21 -20.56
N CYS A 180 -23.57 -7.13 -20.53
CA CYS A 180 -24.98 -7.13 -20.95
C CYS A 180 -25.11 -6.45 -22.31
#